data_AF-A0A1A8AH26-F1
#
_entry.id   AF-A0A1A8AH26-F1
#
_cell.length_a   1.000
_cell.length_b   1.000
_cell.length_c   1.000
_cell.angle_alpha   90.00
_cell.angle_beta   90.00
_cell.angle_gamma   90.00
#
_symmetry.space_group_name_H-M   'P 1'
#
loop_
_entity.id
_entity.type
_entity.pdbx_description
1 polymer ?
#
loop_
_entity_poly.entity_id
_entity_poly.type
_entity_poly.pdbx_seq_one_letter_code
_entity_poly.pdbx_strand_id
1 'polypeptide(L)'
;GTGLAFIVFTEAIIKMPISPLWAVLFFIMLFCLGLSTMFGNIEGVVVPLQDLRVLPKSWPKEVFTGLTCFLCLTVGLIFAQRSGNYWLALFDNFAGSIPLLVIGFCEMIAVVYIYGVDRFNKDIEFMIGHKPNIFWQVTWRVISPLIMIFIFVFYFVTQVTKKLTYLVWDMET
;
A
#
# COMPACT_ATOMS: atom_id res chain seq x y z
N GLY A 1 -3.43 -4.14 -13.25
CA GLY A 1 -4.90 -4.23 -13.11
C GLY A 1 -5.35 -5.67 -13.08
N THR A 2 -6.57 -5.92 -12.60
CA THR A 2 -7.12 -7.27 -12.35
C THR A 2 -7.19 -8.17 -13.59
N GLY A 3 -7.44 -7.62 -14.77
CA GLY A 3 -7.55 -8.38 -16.03
C GLY A 3 -6.28 -9.14 -16.44
N LEU A 4 -5.09 -8.70 -16.01
CA LEU A 4 -3.84 -9.38 -16.36
C LEU A 4 -3.78 -10.77 -15.72
N ALA A 5 -4.06 -10.85 -14.41
CA ALA A 5 -4.05 -12.11 -13.65
C ALA A 5 -5.22 -13.03 -13.99
N PHE A 6 -6.42 -12.48 -14.18
CA PHE A 6 -7.64 -13.29 -14.29
C PHE A 6 -8.09 -13.59 -15.73
N ILE A 7 -7.59 -12.86 -16.73
CA ILE A 7 -7.93 -13.07 -18.15
C ILE A 7 -6.71 -13.55 -18.94
N VAL A 8 -5.63 -12.74 -18.95
CA VAL A 8 -4.47 -13.03 -19.80
C VAL A 8 -3.71 -14.27 -19.32
N PHE A 9 -3.45 -14.37 -18.01
CA PHE A 9 -2.75 -15.52 -17.44
C PHE A 9 -3.58 -16.80 -17.50
N THR A 10 -4.89 -16.74 -17.29
CA THR A 10 -5.76 -17.91 -17.38
C THR A 10 -5.86 -18.44 -18.81
N GLU A 11 -5.95 -17.55 -19.81
CA GLU A 11 -5.88 -17.93 -21.23
C GLU A 11 -4.54 -18.58 -21.60
N ALA A 12 -3.43 -18.10 -21.03
CA ALA A 12 -2.12 -18.69 -21.25
C ALA A 12 -2.00 -20.09 -20.62
N ILE A 13 -2.52 -20.28 -19.41
CA ILE A 13 -2.47 -21.56 -18.67
C ILE A 13 -3.23 -22.67 -19.41
N ILE A 14 -4.36 -22.34 -20.06
CA ILE A 14 -5.14 -23.31 -20.85
C ILE A 14 -4.32 -23.88 -22.02
N LYS A 15 -3.36 -23.12 -22.55
CA LYS A 15 -2.49 -23.56 -23.66
C LYS A 15 -1.31 -24.43 -23.22
N MET A 16 -1.05 -24.55 -21.91
CA MET A 16 0.05 -25.36 -21.37
C MET A 16 -0.36 -26.82 -21.17
N PRO A 17 0.57 -27.79 -21.32
CA PRO A 17 0.31 -29.18 -20.96
C PRO A 17 0.08 -29.29 -19.45
N ILE A 18 -0.85 -30.15 -19.04
CA ILE A 18 -1.23 -30.34 -17.62
C ILE A 18 -1.77 -29.03 -17.01
N SER A 19 -2.66 -28.34 -17.73
CA SER A 19 -3.23 -27.03 -17.35
C SER A 19 -3.77 -26.95 -15.91
N PRO A 20 -4.46 -27.98 -15.36
CA PRO A 20 -4.97 -27.93 -13.98
C PRO A 20 -3.88 -27.75 -12.91
N LEU A 21 -2.69 -28.34 -13.12
CA LEU A 21 -1.58 -28.23 -12.17
C LEU A 21 -1.06 -26.79 -12.13
N TRP A 22 -0.85 -26.18 -13.29
CA TRP A 22 -0.36 -24.80 -13.40
C TRP A 22 -1.36 -23.78 -12.84
N ALA A 23 -2.67 -24.00 -13.03
CA ALA A 23 -3.71 -23.16 -12.44
C ALA A 23 -3.63 -23.17 -10.90
N VAL A 24 -3.53 -24.35 -10.28
CA VAL A 24 -3.45 -24.47 -8.81
C VAL A 24 -2.21 -23.78 -8.26
N LEU A 25 -1.04 -24.02 -8.86
CA LEU A 25 0.21 -23.38 -8.43
C LEU A 25 0.13 -21.84 -8.54
N PHE A 26 -0.42 -21.34 -9.65
CA PHE A 26 -0.55 -19.90 -9.88
C PHE A 26 -1.48 -19.23 -8.86
N PHE A 27 -2.65 -19.81 -8.59
CA PHE A 27 -3.59 -19.24 -7.62
C PHE A 27 -3.12 -19.39 -6.17
N ILE A 28 -2.42 -20.48 -5.82
CA ILE A 28 -1.78 -20.59 -4.48
C ILE A 28 -0.71 -19.51 -4.30
N MET A 29 0.11 -19.25 -5.31
CA MET A 29 1.10 -18.17 -5.27
C MET A 29 0.42 -16.81 -5.03
N LEU A 30 -0.63 -16.48 -5.81
CA LEU A 30 -1.38 -15.23 -5.63
C LEU A 30 -2.02 -15.13 -4.24
N PHE A 31 -2.56 -16.24 -3.74
CA PHE A 31 -3.14 -16.30 -2.40
C PHE A 31 -2.10 -16.04 -1.31
N CYS A 32 -0.94 -16.70 -1.37
CA CYS A 32 0.15 -16.50 -0.41
C CYS A 32 0.70 -15.07 -0.43
N LEU A 33 0.84 -14.46 -1.62
CA LEU A 33 1.27 -13.06 -1.75
C LEU A 33 0.25 -12.07 -1.17
N GLY A 34 -1.05 -12.31 -1.40
CA GLY A 34 -2.11 -11.52 -0.79
C GLY A 34 -2.15 -11.68 0.74
N LEU A 35 -1.99 -12.90 1.22
CA LEU A 35 -2.03 -13.20 2.65
C LEU A 35 -0.85 -12.57 3.42
N SER A 36 0.37 -12.67 2.90
CA SER A 36 1.55 -12.11 3.55
C SER A 36 1.51 -10.58 3.65
N THR A 37 1.02 -9.90 2.62
CA THR A 37 0.85 -8.44 2.63
C THR A 37 -0.24 -7.99 3.62
N MET A 38 -1.34 -8.75 3.73
CA MET A 38 -2.42 -8.45 4.67
C MET A 38 -1.99 -8.56 6.13
N PHE A 39 -1.03 -9.42 6.48
CA PHE A 39 -0.47 -9.46 7.83
C PHE A 39 0.23 -8.14 8.21
N GLY A 40 1.06 -7.59 7.32
CA GLY A 40 1.70 -6.30 7.57
C GLY A 40 0.69 -5.15 7.67
N ASN A 41 -0.34 -5.17 6.82
CA ASN A 41 -1.39 -4.14 6.85
C ASN A 41 -2.20 -4.17 8.14
N ILE A 42 -2.56 -5.35 8.65
CA ILE A 42 -3.36 -5.45 9.89
C ILE A 42 -2.53 -5.01 11.10
N GLU A 43 -1.25 -5.37 11.15
CA GLU A 43 -0.34 -4.95 12.21
C GLU A 43 -0.15 -3.43 12.21
N GLY A 44 0.02 -2.83 11.02
CA GLY A 44 0.13 -1.38 10.83
C GLY A 44 -1.10 -0.58 11.29
N VAL A 45 -2.28 -1.21 11.37
CA VAL A 45 -3.51 -0.57 11.90
C VAL A 45 -3.71 -0.88 13.39
N VAL A 46 -3.51 -2.13 13.81
CA VAL A 46 -3.77 -2.57 15.19
C VAL A 46 -2.79 -1.94 16.18
N VAL A 47 -1.51 -1.82 15.83
CA VAL A 47 -0.47 -1.29 16.74
C VAL A 47 -0.72 0.19 17.10
N PRO A 48 -0.90 1.12 16.14
CA PRO A 48 -1.20 2.51 16.48
C PRO A 48 -2.52 2.68 17.25
N LEU A 49 -3.55 1.87 16.93
CA LEU A 49 -4.81 1.88 17.68
C LEU A 49 -4.63 1.45 19.13
N GLN A 50 -3.75 0.47 19.39
CA GLN A 50 -3.41 0.03 20.74
C GLN A 50 -2.62 1.10 21.50
N ASP A 51 -1.68 1.78 20.85
CA ASP A 51 -0.85 2.82 21.45
C ASP A 51 -1.66 4.08 21.83
N LEU A 52 -2.68 4.41 21.03
CA LEU A 52 -3.61 5.52 21.29
C LEU A 52 -4.59 5.28 22.45
N ARG A 53 -4.61 4.08 23.05
CA ARG A 53 -5.48 3.69 24.19
C ARG A 53 -6.97 4.01 23.96
N VAL A 54 -7.46 3.87 22.72
CA VAL A 54 -8.85 4.17 22.34
C VAL A 54 -9.87 3.30 23.09
N LEU A 55 -9.46 2.10 23.52
CA LEU A 55 -10.29 1.13 24.23
C LEU A 55 -9.67 0.73 25.59
N PRO A 56 -10.47 0.15 26.51
CA PRO A 56 -10.00 -0.20 27.85
C PRO A 56 -8.85 -1.21 27.82
N LYS A 57 -7.80 -0.96 28.59
CA LYS A 57 -6.63 -1.85 28.76
C LYS A 57 -6.97 -3.28 29.23
N SER A 58 -8.20 -3.50 29.70
CA SER A 58 -8.68 -4.80 30.18
C SER A 58 -9.01 -5.78 29.05
N TRP A 59 -9.09 -5.34 27.80
CA TRP A 59 -9.44 -6.22 26.68
C TRP A 59 -8.19 -6.90 26.12
N PRO A 60 -8.24 -8.22 25.82
CA PRO A 60 -7.12 -8.94 25.24
C PRO A 60 -6.88 -8.49 23.79
N LYS A 61 -5.63 -8.62 23.32
CA LYS A 61 -5.24 -8.22 21.96
C LYS A 61 -6.05 -8.93 20.86
N GLU A 62 -6.47 -10.17 21.11
CA GLU A 62 -7.29 -10.97 20.19
C GLU A 62 -8.63 -10.27 19.86
N VAL A 63 -9.24 -9.60 20.85
CA VAL A 63 -10.51 -8.89 20.67
C VAL A 63 -10.32 -7.65 19.79
N PHE A 64 -9.20 -6.94 19.93
CA PHE A 64 -8.87 -5.79 19.05
C PHE A 64 -8.71 -6.22 17.60
N THR A 65 -7.96 -7.30 17.36
CA THR A 65 -7.77 -7.83 16.01
C THR A 65 -9.08 -8.34 15.43
N GLY A 66 -9.89 -9.05 16.22
CA GLY A 66 -11.21 -9.53 15.81
C GLY A 66 -12.16 -8.40 15.43
N LEU A 67 -12.22 -7.33 16.24
CA LEU A 67 -13.03 -6.15 15.96
C LEU A 67 -12.59 -5.44 14.68
N THR A 68 -11.28 -5.25 14.50
CA THR A 68 -10.71 -4.62 13.30
C THR A 68 -11.05 -5.44 12.05
N CYS A 69 -10.90 -6.77 12.11
CA CYS A 69 -11.26 -7.66 11.01
C CYS A 69 -12.76 -7.62 10.70
N PHE A 70 -13.61 -7.60 11.72
CA PHE A 70 -15.07 -7.47 11.54
C PHE A 70 -15.44 -6.13 10.86
N LEU A 71 -14.83 -5.02 11.28
CA LEU A 71 -15.03 -3.72 10.63
C LEU A 71 -14.57 -3.76 9.17
N CYS A 72 -13.38 -4.30 8.87
CA CYS A 72 -12.90 -4.49 7.51
C CYS A 72 -13.86 -5.33 6.66
N LEU A 73 -14.43 -6.40 7.22
CA LEU A 73 -15.42 -7.24 6.53
C LEU A 73 -16.68 -6.43 6.20
N THR A 74 -17.22 -5.66 7.14
CA THR A 74 -18.43 -4.85 6.91
C THR A 74 -18.24 -3.81 5.81
N VAL A 75 -17.09 -3.14 5.78
CA VAL A 75 -16.76 -2.16 4.72
C VAL A 75 -16.49 -2.87 3.40
N GLY A 76 -15.83 -4.04 3.43
CA GLY A 76 -15.51 -4.84 2.26
C GLY A 76 -16.73 -5.35 1.48
N LEU A 77 -17.90 -5.45 2.12
CA LEU A 77 -19.15 -5.85 1.46
C LEU A 77 -19.54 -4.94 0.28
N ILE A 78 -19.12 -3.67 0.28
CA ILE A 78 -19.35 -2.73 -0.82
C ILE A 78 -18.73 -3.25 -2.13
N PHE A 79 -17.60 -3.97 -2.04
CA PHE A 79 -16.93 -4.54 -3.22
C PHE A 79 -17.54 -5.85 -3.70
N ALA A 80 -18.44 -6.47 -2.93
CA ALA A 80 -19.13 -7.72 -3.31
C ALA A 80 -20.42 -7.47 -4.12
N GLN A 81 -20.86 -6.21 -4.28
CA GLN A 81 -22.02 -5.87 -5.10
C GLN A 81 -21.75 -6.04 -6.61
N ARG A 82 -22.83 -6.07 -7.42
CA ARG A 82 -22.73 -6.20 -8.89
C ARG A 82 -21.83 -5.13 -9.54
N SER A 83 -21.81 -3.92 -8.98
CA SER A 83 -20.95 -2.81 -9.41
C SER A 83 -19.61 -2.75 -8.66
N GLY A 84 -19.26 -3.79 -7.89
CA GLY A 84 -18.13 -3.81 -6.96
C GLY A 84 -16.78 -3.60 -7.63
N ASN A 85 -16.59 -4.11 -8.86
CA ASN A 85 -15.37 -3.89 -9.63
C ASN A 85 -15.13 -2.40 -9.97
N TYR A 86 -16.20 -1.63 -10.21
CA TYR A 86 -16.09 -0.19 -10.46
C TYR A 86 -15.67 0.55 -9.18
N TRP A 87 -16.25 0.17 -8.04
CA TRP A 87 -15.86 0.71 -6.73
C TRP A 87 -14.40 0.39 -6.42
N LEU A 88 -13.97 -0.86 -6.62
CA LEU A 88 -12.59 -1.28 -6.41
C LEU A 88 -11.63 -0.47 -7.28
N ALA A 89 -11.92 -0.33 -8.57
CA ALA A 89 -11.10 0.46 -9.49
C ALA A 89 -11.01 1.94 -9.06
N LEU A 90 -12.12 2.53 -8.60
CA LEU A 90 -12.13 3.90 -8.09
C LEU A 90 -11.25 4.05 -6.85
N PHE A 91 -11.42 3.17 -5.86
CA PHE A 91 -10.64 3.19 -4.62
C PHE A 91 -9.15 2.94 -4.90
N ASP A 92 -8.78 2.00 -5.76
CA ASP A 92 -7.38 1.70 -6.11
C ASP A 92 -6.67 2.93 -6.71
N ASN A 93 -7.34 3.64 -7.62
CA ASN A 93 -6.77 4.83 -8.27
C ASN A 93 -6.54 6.01 -7.29
N PHE A 94 -7.45 6.21 -6.33
CA PHE A 94 -7.38 7.37 -5.43
C PHE A 94 -6.72 7.08 -4.09
N ALA A 95 -7.06 5.95 -3.45
CA ALA A 95 -6.62 5.63 -2.09
C ALA A 95 -5.14 5.21 -2.03
N GLY A 96 -4.60 4.58 -3.09
CA GLY A 96 -3.21 4.13 -3.10
C GLY A 96 -2.18 5.25 -3.39
N SER A 97 -2.56 6.26 -4.18
CA SER A 97 -1.61 7.22 -4.71
C SER A 97 -1.43 8.47 -3.84
N ILE A 98 -2.53 9.19 -3.56
CA ILE A 98 -2.46 10.51 -2.89
C ILE A 98 -1.95 10.40 -1.46
N PRO A 99 -2.50 9.53 -0.59
CA PRO A 99 -2.09 9.48 0.81
C PRO A 99 -0.64 9.05 0.96
N LEU A 100 -0.20 8.05 0.18
CA LEU A 100 1.16 7.52 0.24
C LEU A 100 2.21 8.59 -0.11
N LEU A 101 1.96 9.37 -1.16
CA LEU A 101 2.86 10.47 -1.57
C LEU A 101 2.92 11.56 -0.50
N VAL A 102 1.79 11.97 0.06
CA VAL A 102 1.72 13.02 1.08
C VAL A 102 2.40 12.57 2.38
N ILE A 103 2.08 11.37 2.87
CA ILE A 103 2.66 10.83 4.11
C ILE A 103 4.17 10.66 3.95
N GLY A 104 4.63 10.05 2.86
CA GLY A 104 6.06 9.86 2.62
C GLY A 104 6.83 11.18 2.50
N PHE A 105 6.23 12.22 1.90
CA PHE A 105 6.83 13.55 1.84
C PHE A 105 6.94 14.20 3.23
N CYS A 106 5.88 14.13 4.04
CA CYS A 106 5.86 14.64 5.40
C CYS A 106 6.88 13.93 6.30
N GLU A 107 6.97 12.60 6.22
CA GLU A 107 7.94 11.80 6.99
C GLU A 107 9.38 12.17 6.63
N MET A 108 9.68 12.32 5.34
CA MET A 108 11.01 12.74 4.88
C MET A 108 11.39 14.13 5.42
N ILE A 109 10.47 15.10 5.38
CA ILE A 109 10.72 16.43 5.95
C ILE A 109 10.89 16.38 7.46
N ALA A 110 10.03 15.61 8.14
CA ALA A 110 10.05 15.47 9.58
C ALA A 110 11.39 14.91 10.08
N VAL A 111 11.93 13.88 9.43
CA VAL A 111 13.20 13.26 9.85
C VAL A 111 14.40 14.12 9.47
N VAL A 112 14.47 14.61 8.22
CA VAL A 112 15.69 15.27 7.71
C VAL A 112 15.81 16.71 8.21
N TYR A 113 14.72 17.48 8.20
CA TYR A 113 14.74 18.92 8.46
C TYR A 113 14.24 19.30 9.86
N ILE A 114 13.19 18.65 10.38
CA ILE A 114 12.64 19.00 11.70
C ILE A 114 13.44 18.32 12.82
N TYR A 115 13.60 17.00 12.77
CA TYR A 115 14.40 16.25 13.74
C TYR A 115 15.90 16.55 13.57
N GLY A 116 16.32 16.77 12.33
CA GLY A 116 17.67 17.13 11.96
C GLY A 116 18.53 15.90 11.68
N VAL A 117 19.04 15.84 10.45
CA VAL A 117 19.90 14.75 9.97
C VAL A 117 21.15 14.50 10.84
N ASP A 118 21.74 15.54 11.44
CA ASP A 118 22.91 15.38 12.31
C ASP A 118 22.60 14.69 13.64
N ARG A 119 21.37 14.86 14.16
CA ARG A 119 20.89 14.13 15.33
C ARG A 119 20.61 12.67 14.94
N PHE A 120 19.92 12.46 13.83
CA PHE A 120 19.65 11.13 13.28
C PHE A 120 20.93 10.31 13.03
N ASN A 121 21.99 10.96 12.53
CA ASN A 121 23.29 10.32 12.34
C ASN A 121 23.94 9.81 13.63
N LYS A 122 23.77 10.55 14.74
CA LYS A 122 24.28 10.13 16.06
C LYS A 122 23.47 8.96 16.60
N ASP A 123 22.16 8.95 16.38
CA ASP A 123 21.30 7.84 16.79
C ASP A 123 21.67 6.56 16.03
N ILE A 124 21.93 6.65 14.72
CA ILE A 124 22.40 5.51 13.92
C ILE A 124 23.78 5.03 14.41
N GLU A 125 24.70 5.95 14.68
CA GLU A 125 26.03 5.60 15.20
C GLU A 125 25.94 4.92 16.57
N PHE A 126 25.00 5.33 17.42
CA PHE A 126 24.74 4.66 18.69
C PHE A 126 24.16 3.24 18.52
N MET A 127 23.31 3.02 17.52
CA MET A 127 22.66 1.72 17.28
C MET A 127 23.55 0.71 16.54
N ILE A 128 24.32 1.16 15.54
CA ILE A 128 25.09 0.29 14.63
C ILE A 128 26.60 0.37 14.90
N GLY A 129 27.06 1.39 15.64
CA GLY A 129 28.48 1.59 16.00
C GLY A 129 29.30 2.37 14.97
N HIS A 130 28.71 2.81 13.85
CA HIS A 130 29.39 3.65 12.87
C HIS A 130 28.41 4.62 12.19
N LYS A 131 28.94 5.75 11.67
CA LYS A 131 28.12 6.72 10.94
C LYS A 131 27.73 6.22 9.54
N PRO A 132 26.59 6.67 8.99
CA PRO A 132 26.22 6.40 7.60
C PRO A 132 27.21 7.02 6.60
N ASN A 133 27.49 6.29 5.52
CA ASN A 133 28.34 6.77 4.42
C ASN A 133 27.82 8.07 3.77
N ILE A 134 28.71 8.78 3.08
CA ILE A 134 28.41 10.04 2.38
C ILE A 134 27.26 9.87 1.36
N PHE A 135 27.14 8.69 0.73
CA PHE A 135 26.02 8.35 -0.14
C PHE A 135 24.66 8.56 0.54
N TRP A 136 24.50 8.07 1.77
CA TRP A 136 23.26 8.24 2.55
C TRP A 136 23.02 9.70 2.95
N GLN A 137 24.09 10.43 3.31
CA GLN A 137 23.98 11.86 3.64
C GLN A 137 23.46 12.69 2.46
N VAL A 138 24.03 12.49 1.27
CA VAL A 138 23.63 13.21 0.05
C VAL A 138 22.21 12.80 -0.36
N THR A 139 21.89 11.51 -0.23
CA THR A 139 20.58 10.98 -0.59
C THR A 139 19.49 11.59 0.29
N TRP A 140 19.65 11.57 1.61
CA TRP A 140 18.64 12.10 2.53
C TRP A 140 18.53 13.62 2.51
N ARG A 141 19.64 14.35 2.37
CA ARG A 141 19.63 15.81 2.41
C ARG A 141 19.11 16.44 1.11
N VAL A 142 19.42 15.86 -0.05
CA VAL A 142 19.20 16.52 -1.34
C VAL A 142 18.41 15.65 -2.31
N ILE A 143 18.86 14.43 -2.59
CA ILE A 143 18.29 13.63 -3.70
C ILE A 143 16.85 13.21 -3.41
N SER A 144 16.58 12.58 -2.26
CA SER A 144 15.26 12.07 -1.91
C SER A 144 14.22 13.21 -1.79
N PRO A 145 14.49 14.33 -1.09
CA PRO A 145 13.54 15.45 -1.05
C PRO A 145 13.23 16.01 -2.44
N LEU A 146 14.24 16.15 -3.31
CA LEU A 146 14.06 16.68 -4.66
C LEU A 146 13.21 15.75 -5.52
N ILE A 147 13.49 14.44 -5.50
CA ILE A 147 12.70 13.44 -6.22
C ILE A 147 11.26 13.41 -5.71
N MET A 148 11.04 13.47 -4.39
CA MET A 148 9.70 13.48 -3.81
C MET A 148 8.91 14.73 -4.23
N ILE A 149 9.53 15.92 -4.19
CA ILE A 149 8.90 17.16 -4.68
C ILE A 149 8.57 17.05 -6.17
N PHE A 150 9.49 16.52 -6.97
CA PHE A 150 9.29 16.34 -8.41
C PHE A 150 8.09 15.42 -8.70
N ILE A 151 8.02 14.25 -8.07
CA ILE A 151 6.91 13.31 -8.23
C ILE A 151 5.60 13.93 -7.76
N PHE A 152 5.62 14.64 -6.63
CA PHE A 152 4.45 15.31 -6.09
C PHE A 152 3.88 16.36 -7.06
N VAL A 153 4.72 17.25 -7.58
CA VAL A 153 4.31 18.27 -8.56
C VAL A 153 3.79 17.61 -9.84
N PHE A 154 4.51 16.62 -10.38
CA PHE A 154 4.10 15.92 -11.59
C PHE A 154 2.74 15.21 -11.43
N TYR A 155 2.52 14.61 -10.26
CA TYR A 155 1.25 13.98 -9.92
C TYR A 155 0.09 15.00 -9.91
N PHE A 156 0.27 16.16 -9.27
CA PHE A 156 -0.74 17.23 -9.26
C PHE A 156 -1.06 17.75 -10.67
N VAL A 157 -0.04 18.01 -11.49
CA VAL A 157 -0.23 18.47 -12.88
C VAL A 157 -1.01 17.43 -13.68
N THR A 158 -0.66 16.16 -13.54
CA THR A 158 -1.33 15.06 -14.26
C THR A 158 -2.79 14.91 -13.82
N GLN A 159 -3.07 15.03 -12.53
CA GLN A 159 -4.44 14.92 -12.01
C GLN A 159 -5.33 16.08 -12.43
N VAL A 160 -4.81 17.31 -12.49
CA VAL A 160 -5.58 18.48 -12.94
C VAL A 160 -5.86 18.41 -14.45
N THR A 161 -4.94 17.84 -15.23
CA THR A 161 -5.04 17.79 -16.69
C THR A 161 -5.91 16.62 -17.19
N LYS A 162 -5.97 15.51 -16.45
CA LYS A 162 -6.74 14.33 -16.85
C LYS A 162 -8.24 14.54 -16.63
N LYS A 163 -9.03 14.25 -17.67
CA LYS A 163 -10.49 14.06 -17.52
C LYS A 163 -10.75 12.73 -16.82
N LEU A 164 -11.59 12.75 -15.79
CA LEU A 164 -11.99 11.56 -15.06
C LEU A 164 -12.89 10.69 -15.95
N THR A 165 -12.38 9.54 -16.36
CA THR A 165 -13.11 8.53 -17.13
C THR A 165 -12.90 7.16 -16.50
N TYR A 166 -13.92 6.31 -16.51
CA TYR A 166 -13.84 4.93 -16.07
C TYR A 166 -14.35 4.00 -17.17
N LEU A 167 -13.79 2.79 -17.24
CA LEU A 167 -14.24 1.78 -18.21
C LEU A 167 -15.56 1.18 -17.74
N VAL A 168 -16.54 1.10 -18.63
CA VAL A 168 -17.85 0.48 -18.40
C VAL A 168 -17.92 -0.79 -19.23
N TRP A 169 -18.45 -1.86 -18.63
CA TRP A 169 -18.85 -3.05 -19.35
C TRP A 169 -20.24 -2.81 -19.94
N ASP A 170 -20.31 -2.74 -21.27
CA ASP A 170 -21.58 -2.72 -22.01
C ASP A 170 -21.83 -4.13 -22.58
N MET A 171 -23.08 -4.60 -22.54
CA MET A 171 -23.44 -5.91 -23.11
C MET A 171 -23.69 -5.83 -24.61
N GLU A 172 -23.90 -4.63 -25.16
CA GLU A 172 -24.27 -4.42 -26.57
C GLU A 172 -23.06 -4.23 -27.51
N THR A 173 -21.84 -4.12 -26.97
CA THR A 173 -20.56 -4.09 -27.71
C THR A 173 -19.54 -5.01 -27.07
#